data_AF-A0A8G2MRN1-F1
#
_entry.id   AF-A0A8G2MRN1-F1
#
_cell.length_a   1.000
_cell.length_b   1.000
_cell.length_c   1.000
_cell.angle_alpha   90.00
_cell.angle_beta   90.00
_cell.angle_gamma   90.00
#
_symmetry.space_group_name_H-M   'P 1'
#
loop_
_entity.id
_entity.type
_entity.pdbx_description
1 polymer ?
#
loop_
_entity_poly.entity_id
_entity_poly.type
_entity_poly.pdbx_seq_one_letter_code
_entity_poly.pdbx_strand_id
1 'polypeptide(L)'
;MLVTDRDCQTGGARFAVPTLGEIEGKLLVSEVVATSCLRQLFAHSDGAAMRGIKRRIRRLLQIRCRAEKLSHDDTEAAVEYAFQLVEAAAEAVGRKTVSSKPGGCETIRRLRAMQGPDHR
;
A
#
# COMPACT_ATOMS: atom_id res chain seq x y z
N MET A 1 -40.13 -3.55 -13.65
CA MET A 1 -38.89 -3.65 -12.85
C MET A 1 -39.13 -2.86 -11.58
N LEU A 2 -38.89 -3.44 -10.40
CA LEU A 2 -39.03 -2.70 -9.14
C LEU A 2 -37.80 -1.83 -8.94
N VAL A 3 -38.01 -0.53 -8.81
CA VAL A 3 -36.95 0.45 -8.50
C VAL A 3 -36.98 0.66 -7.00
N THR A 4 -35.81 0.54 -6.36
CA THR A 4 -35.62 0.80 -4.93
C THR A 4 -34.92 2.14 -4.73
N ASP A 5 -35.04 2.72 -3.53
CA ASP A 5 -34.38 3.98 -3.18
C ASP A 5 -32.86 3.96 -3.45
N ARG A 6 -32.24 2.79 -3.28
CA ARG A 6 -30.82 2.55 -3.60
C ARG A 6 -30.49 2.82 -5.06
N ASP A 7 -31.38 2.46 -5.99
CA ASP A 7 -31.13 2.60 -7.43
C ASP A 7 -31.12 4.08 -7.88
N CYS A 8 -31.66 4.98 -7.05
CA CYS A 8 -31.62 6.43 -7.24
C CYS A 8 -30.36 7.09 -6.67
N GLN A 9 -29.51 6.35 -5.94
CA GLN A 9 -28.31 6.90 -5.34
C GLN A 9 -27.17 7.05 -6.38
N THR A 10 -26.27 7.99 -6.12
CA THR A 10 -25.11 8.28 -6.99
C THR A 10 -23.85 7.56 -6.52
N GLY A 11 -22.91 7.30 -7.44
CA GLY A 11 -21.66 6.62 -7.10
C GLY A 11 -21.90 5.16 -6.70
N GLY A 12 -21.10 4.59 -5.81
CA GLY A 12 -21.31 3.22 -5.34
C GLY A 12 -22.28 3.06 -4.19
N ALA A 13 -22.89 4.15 -3.72
CA ALA A 13 -24.04 4.07 -2.80
C ALA A 13 -25.23 3.34 -3.45
N ARG A 14 -25.27 3.29 -4.79
CA ARG A 14 -26.21 2.47 -5.56
C ARG A 14 -25.95 0.95 -5.51
N PHE A 15 -24.74 0.54 -5.12
CA PHE A 15 -24.34 -0.86 -5.11
C PHE A 15 -24.23 -1.40 -3.69
N ALA A 16 -24.64 -2.66 -3.49
CA ALA A 16 -24.45 -3.35 -2.22
C ALA A 16 -22.96 -3.66 -1.92
N VAL A 17 -22.14 -3.74 -2.97
CA VAL A 17 -20.69 -3.95 -2.90
C VAL A 17 -20.01 -2.73 -3.54
N PRO A 18 -19.00 -2.11 -2.91
CA PRO A 18 -18.25 -1.02 -3.51
C PRO A 18 -17.70 -1.41 -4.89
N THR A 19 -17.68 -0.46 -5.80
CA THR A 19 -17.00 -0.65 -7.08
C THR A 19 -15.49 -0.76 -6.89
N LEU A 20 -14.79 -1.42 -7.82
CA LEU A 20 -13.34 -1.48 -7.81
C LEU A 20 -12.70 -0.07 -7.78
N GLY A 21 -13.23 0.86 -8.57
CA GLY A 21 -12.74 2.24 -8.60
C GLY A 21 -12.90 3.00 -7.28
N GLU A 22 -13.94 2.69 -6.48
CA GLU A 22 -14.07 3.25 -5.14
C GLU A 22 -13.09 2.66 -4.14
N ILE A 23 -12.78 1.36 -4.27
CA ILE A 23 -11.76 0.71 -3.46
C ILE A 23 -10.39 1.32 -3.80
N GLU A 24 -10.05 1.40 -5.09
CA GLU A 24 -8.81 2.02 -5.58
C GLU A 24 -8.71 3.49 -5.13
N GLY A 25 -9.78 4.27 -5.28
CA GLY A 25 -9.81 5.67 -4.83
C GLY A 25 -9.55 5.82 -3.33
N LYS A 26 -10.15 4.95 -2.50
CA LYS A 26 -9.91 4.96 -1.05
C LYS A 26 -8.48 4.57 -0.69
N LEU A 27 -7.91 3.60 -1.40
CA LEU A 27 -6.51 3.19 -1.22
C LEU A 27 -5.56 4.34 -1.60
N LEU A 28 -5.80 4.99 -2.74
CA LEU A 28 -4.99 6.12 -3.21
C LEU A 28 -5.04 7.30 -2.23
N VAL A 29 -6.23 7.66 -1.72
CA VAL A 29 -6.37 8.71 -0.70
C VAL A 29 -5.57 8.33 0.56
N SER A 30 -5.68 7.07 1.02
CA SER A 30 -4.95 6.60 2.19
C SER A 30 -3.44 6.65 1.99
N GLU A 31 -2.95 6.27 0.81
CA GLU A 31 -1.53 6.35 0.45
C GLU A 31 -1.03 7.79 0.43
N VAL A 32 -1.76 8.70 -0.21
CA VAL A 32 -1.39 10.13 -0.26
C VAL A 32 -1.32 10.74 1.14
N VAL A 33 -2.31 10.45 1.99
CA VAL A 33 -2.33 10.94 3.39
C VAL A 33 -1.15 10.35 4.17
N ALA A 34 -0.98 9.02 4.13
CA ALA A 34 0.06 8.34 4.88
C ALA A 34 1.47 8.81 4.48
N THR A 35 1.75 8.86 3.18
CA THR A 35 3.07 9.27 2.66
C THR A 35 3.36 10.75 2.95
N SER A 36 2.36 11.63 2.85
CA SER A 36 2.51 13.05 3.21
C SER A 36 2.86 13.23 4.69
N CYS A 37 2.15 12.55 5.59
CA CYS A 37 2.44 12.59 7.02
C CYS A 37 3.82 12.00 7.35
N LEU A 38 4.17 10.85 6.74
CA LEU A 38 5.45 10.19 6.95
C LEU A 38 6.62 11.06 6.47
N ARG A 39 6.49 11.71 5.31
CA ARG A 39 7.50 12.64 4.78
C ARG A 39 7.73 13.81 5.75
N GLN A 40 6.66 14.44 6.24
CA GLN A 40 6.78 15.52 7.23
C GLN A 40 7.45 15.05 8.53
N LEU A 41 7.10 13.86 9.01
CA LEU A 41 7.71 13.25 10.19
C LEU A 41 9.21 12.97 9.96
N PHE A 42 9.56 12.39 8.82
CA PHE A 42 10.94 12.06 8.48
C PHE A 42 11.81 13.26 8.11
N ALA A 43 11.24 14.40 7.74
CA ALA A 43 12.00 15.63 7.58
C ALA A 43 12.65 16.10 8.91
N HIS A 44 12.08 15.74 10.06
CA HIS A 44 12.48 16.28 11.37
C HIS A 44 12.98 15.24 12.39
N SER A 45 12.93 13.94 12.04
CA SER A 45 13.27 12.85 12.96
C SER A 45 14.76 12.45 12.88
N ASP A 46 15.21 11.50 13.69
CA ASP A 46 16.50 10.80 13.48
C ASP A 46 16.28 9.41 12.85
N GLY A 47 17.36 8.69 12.52
CA GLY A 47 17.27 7.34 11.94
C GLY A 47 16.62 6.29 12.87
N ALA A 48 16.56 6.53 14.18
CA ALA A 48 15.97 5.61 15.14
C ALA A 48 14.43 5.64 15.10
N ALA A 49 13.84 6.79 14.76
CA ALA A 49 12.39 6.95 14.59
C ALA A 49 11.79 5.95 13.60
N MET A 50 12.46 5.70 12.47
CA MET A 50 11.99 4.75 11.45
C MET A 50 11.86 3.32 12.00
N ARG A 51 12.84 2.85 12.78
CA ARG A 51 12.79 1.53 13.41
C ARG A 51 11.69 1.44 14.46
N GLY A 52 11.42 2.54 15.18
CA GLY A 52 10.30 2.63 16.12
C GLY A 52 8.94 2.49 15.43
N ILE A 53 8.75 3.23 14.35
CA ILE A 53 7.51 3.25 13.55
C ILE A 53 7.23 1.88 12.95
N LYS A 54 8.20 1.25 12.26
CA LYS A 54 8.02 -0.09 11.68
C LYS A 54 7.63 -1.13 12.73
N ARG A 55 8.28 -1.14 13.90
CA ARG A 55 7.93 -2.04 15.02
C ARG A 55 6.52 -1.81 15.57
N ARG A 56 6.03 -0.57 15.58
CA ARG A 56 4.68 -0.24 16.03
C ARG A 56 3.64 -0.64 14.98
N ILE A 57 3.90 -0.35 13.70
CA ILE A 57 3.05 -0.74 12.56
C ILE A 57 2.88 -2.26 12.54
N ARG A 58 3.96 -3.04 12.55
CA ARG A 58 3.88 -4.51 12.54
C ARG A 58 3.00 -5.04 13.67
N ARG A 59 3.20 -4.57 14.90
CA ARG A 59 2.38 -4.99 16.05
C ARG A 59 0.91 -4.65 15.86
N LEU A 60 0.60 -3.42 15.42
CA LEU A 60 -0.78 -3.00 15.20
C LEU A 60 -1.45 -3.80 14.07
N LEU A 61 -0.74 -4.05 12.96
CA LEU A 61 -1.25 -4.87 11.87
C LEU A 61 -1.51 -6.31 12.34
N GLN A 62 -0.57 -6.95 13.04
CA GLN A 62 -0.79 -8.29 13.59
C GLN A 62 -2.02 -8.37 14.50
N ILE A 63 -2.23 -7.38 15.38
CA ILE A 63 -3.40 -7.33 16.26
C ILE A 63 -4.69 -7.17 15.45
N ARG A 64 -4.72 -6.19 14.53
CA ARG A 64 -5.93 -5.87 13.77
C ARG A 64 -6.27 -6.95 12.75
N CYS A 65 -5.29 -7.46 12.02
CA CYS A 65 -5.50 -8.54 11.04
C CYS A 65 -6.02 -9.80 11.72
N ARG A 66 -5.51 -10.15 12.91
CA ARG A 66 -6.06 -11.25 13.70
C ARG A 66 -7.51 -11.01 14.12
N ALA A 67 -7.85 -9.79 14.54
CA ALA A 67 -9.23 -9.44 14.90
C ALA A 67 -10.19 -9.57 13.72
N GLU A 68 -9.74 -9.21 12.52
CA GLU A 68 -10.48 -9.36 11.25
C GLU A 68 -10.38 -10.77 10.65
N LYS A 69 -9.75 -11.73 11.35
CA LYS A 69 -9.56 -13.12 10.91
C LYS A 69 -8.84 -13.26 9.56
N LEU A 70 -7.96 -12.31 9.24
CA LEU A 70 -7.06 -12.42 8.08
C LEU A 70 -6.08 -13.57 8.30
N SER A 71 -5.66 -14.20 7.20
CA SER A 71 -4.68 -15.28 7.26
C SER A 71 -3.30 -14.75 7.68
N HIS A 72 -2.41 -15.67 8.05
CA HIS A 72 -1.03 -15.30 8.35
C HIS A 72 -0.35 -14.65 7.13
N ASP A 73 -0.55 -15.24 5.94
CA ASP A 73 0.03 -14.76 4.70
C ASP A 73 -0.49 -13.35 4.34
N ASP A 74 -1.80 -13.11 4.50
CA ASP A 74 -2.38 -11.78 4.29
C ASP A 74 -1.83 -10.74 5.28
N THR A 75 -1.57 -11.17 6.52
CA THR A 75 -0.98 -10.31 7.55
C THR A 75 0.45 -9.94 7.20
N GLU A 76 1.26 -10.90 6.76
CA GLU A 76 2.65 -10.64 6.36
C GLU A 76 2.71 -9.78 5.10
N ALA A 77 1.84 -10.02 4.11
CA ALA A 77 1.71 -9.17 2.93
C ALA A 77 1.35 -7.72 3.29
N ALA A 78 0.41 -7.52 4.23
CA ALA A 78 0.05 -6.19 4.72
C ALA A 78 1.22 -5.49 5.45
N VAL A 79 1.99 -6.24 6.25
CA VAL A 79 3.18 -5.72 6.94
C VAL A 79 4.27 -5.33 5.96
N GLU A 80 4.53 -6.17 4.95
CA GLU A 80 5.51 -5.88 3.90
C GLU A 80 5.15 -4.60 3.15
N TYR A 81 3.91 -4.50 2.67
CA TYR A 81 3.43 -3.31 1.97
C TYR A 81 3.54 -2.04 2.83
N ALA A 82 3.16 -2.13 4.12
CA ALA A 82 3.31 -1.00 5.03
C ALA A 82 4.78 -0.58 5.23
N PHE A 83 5.72 -1.52 5.21
CA PHE A 83 7.15 -1.21 5.31
C PHE A 83 7.69 -0.55 4.04
N GLN A 84 7.23 -0.99 2.86
CA GLN A 84 7.55 -0.34 1.58
C GLN A 84 7.10 1.13 1.58
N LEU A 85 5.89 1.44 2.06
CA LEU A 85 5.41 2.83 2.18
C LEU A 85 6.29 3.67 3.11
N VAL A 86 6.71 3.11 4.25
CA VAL A 86 7.60 3.78 5.21
C VAL A 86 8.97 4.05 4.60
N GLU A 87 9.53 3.09 3.88
CA GLU A 87 10.83 3.22 3.20
C GLU A 87 10.77 4.27 2.09
N ALA A 88 9.77 4.18 1.21
CA ALA A 88 9.58 5.14 0.13
C ALA A 88 9.41 6.58 0.64
N ALA A 89 8.67 6.77 1.74
CA ALA A 89 8.51 8.09 2.36
C ALA A 89 9.82 8.62 2.96
N ALA A 90 10.66 7.76 3.55
CA ALA A 90 11.96 8.13 4.08
C ALA A 90 12.95 8.49 2.95
N GLU A 91 12.97 7.70 1.89
CA GLU A 91 13.79 7.94 0.69
C GLU A 91 13.45 9.28 0.03
N ALA A 92 12.16 9.61 -0.06
CA ALA A 92 11.69 10.86 -0.65
C ALA A 92 12.19 12.13 0.07
N VAL A 93 12.59 12.04 1.34
CA VAL A 93 13.19 13.15 2.11
C VAL A 93 14.70 13.03 2.26
N GLY A 94 15.36 12.25 1.40
CA GLY A 94 16.82 12.14 1.35
C GLY A 94 17.42 11.17 2.37
N ARG A 95 16.61 10.36 3.07
CA ARG A 95 17.15 9.29 3.91
C ARG A 95 17.44 8.07 3.05
N LYS A 96 18.71 7.82 2.76
CA LYS A 96 19.14 6.53 2.20
C LYS A 96 18.87 5.43 3.22
N THR A 97 17.81 4.67 2.98
CA THR A 97 17.65 3.32 3.53
C THR A 97 18.77 2.47 2.92
N VAL A 98 19.44 1.65 3.73
CA VAL A 98 20.43 0.70 3.20
C VAL A 98 19.64 -0.39 2.46
N SER A 99 19.41 -0.15 1.17
CA SER A 99 19.02 -1.08 0.10
C SER A 99 18.66 -2.51 0.56
N SER A 100 17.37 -2.78 0.70
CA SER A 100 16.84 -4.09 0.28
C SER A 100 17.05 -4.17 -1.23
N LYS A 101 17.80 -5.16 -1.72
CA LYS A 101 18.05 -5.39 -3.16
C LYS A 101 16.76 -5.17 -3.98
N PRO A 102 16.81 -4.60 -5.20
CA PRO A 102 15.66 -4.57 -6.08
C PRO A 102 15.41 -5.97 -6.64
N GLY A 103 14.82 -6.83 -5.80
CA GLY A 103 14.20 -8.08 -6.21
C GLY A 103 12.90 -7.77 -6.92
N GLY A 104 12.97 -7.12 -8.08
CA GLY A 104 11.80 -6.95 -8.94
C GLY A 104 11.15 -8.31 -9.18
N CYS A 105 9.81 -8.35 -9.11
CA CYS A 105 8.98 -9.52 -9.33
C CYS A 105 9.51 -10.32 -10.54
N GLU A 106 9.83 -11.61 -10.33
CA GLU A 106 10.39 -12.48 -11.37
C GLU A 106 9.52 -12.49 -12.63
N THR A 107 8.20 -12.37 -12.45
CA THR A 107 7.21 -12.21 -13.52
C THR A 107 7.50 -11.00 -14.42
N ILE A 108 7.84 -9.84 -13.85
CA ILE A 108 8.18 -8.63 -14.62
C ILE A 108 9.50 -8.81 -15.37
N ARG A 109 10.49 -9.50 -14.78
CA ARG A 109 11.74 -9.82 -15.49
C ARG A 109 11.50 -10.74 -16.67
N ARG A 110 10.67 -11.77 -16.52
CA ARG A 110 10.31 -12.68 -17.61
C ARG A 110 9.55 -11.98 -18.73
N LEU A 111 8.60 -11.11 -18.40
CA LEU A 111 7.86 -10.33 -19.41
C LEU A 111 8.78 -9.42 -20.24
N ARG A 112 9.75 -8.74 -19.61
CA ARG A 112 10.75 -7.93 -20.32
C ARG A 112 11.71 -8.76 -21.17
N ALA A 113 12.07 -9.96 -20.71
CA ALA A 113 12.94 -10.87 -21.47
C ALA A 113 12.23 -11.45 -22.72
N MET A 114 10.90 -11.59 -22.68
CA MET A 114 10.11 -12.02 -23.84
C MET A 114 9.89 -10.90 -24.86
N GLN A 115 9.99 -9.64 -24.45
CA GLN A 115 10.02 -8.49 -25.35
C GLN A 115 11.47 -8.29 -25.84
N GLY A 116 11.95 -9.22 -26.67
CA GLY A 116 13.17 -9.01 -27.45
C GLY A 116 13.06 -7.76 -28.34
N PRO A 117 14.20 -7.18 -28.77
CA PRO A 117 14.17 -5.95 -29.56
C PRO A 117 13.41 -6.19 -30.87
N ASP A 118 12.41 -5.34 -31.13
CA ASP A 118 11.78 -5.23 -32.44
C ASP A 118 12.88 -4.96 -33.48
N HIS A 119 13.22 -5.98 -34.25
CA HIS A 119 14.02 -5.80 -35.45
C HIS A 119 13.13 -5.12 -36.49
N ARG A 120 13.44 -3.85 -36.77
CA ARG A 120 13.00 -3.14 -37.96
C ARG A 120 13.31 -3.92 -39.23
#